data_AF-A0A9W9YZW0-F1
#
_entry.id   AF-A0A9W9YZW0-F1
#
_cell.length_a   1.000
_cell.length_b   1.000
_cell.length_c   1.000
_cell.angle_alpha   90.00
_cell.angle_beta   90.00
_cell.angle_gamma   90.00
#
_symmetry.space_group_name_H-M   'P 1'
#
loop_
_entity.id
_entity.type
_entity.pdbx_description
1 polymer ?
#
loop_
_entity_poly.entity_id
_entity_poly.type
_entity_poly.pdbx_seq_one_letter_code
_entity_poly.pdbx_strand_id
1 'polypeptide(L)'
;MVMALHNQSMIEPDCPEDWKPLWSGYSFLMHTSAGNDGSGQLLSSPGSCLEDFRASPFIECHGRGTCHYYGSTYSFWLRTISDEEQFPNTNSADN
;
A
#
# COMPACT_ATOMS: atom_id res chain seq x y z
N MET A 1 3.85 -21.15 -6.77
CA MET A 1 3.15 -20.26 -5.82
C MET A 1 3.74 -18.86 -6.00
N VAL A 2 2.97 -17.80 -5.73
CA VAL A 2 3.45 -16.40 -5.81
C VAL A 2 2.93 -15.67 -4.58
N MET A 3 3.77 -14.83 -3.97
CA MET A 3 3.40 -13.99 -2.82
C MET A 3 4.15 -12.66 -2.84
N ALA A 4 3.62 -11.67 -2.12
CA ALA A 4 4.32 -10.43 -1.83
C ALA A 4 5.01 -10.49 -0.45
N LEU A 5 6.14 -9.80 -0.32
CA LEU A 5 6.85 -9.55 0.93
C LEU A 5 7.03 -8.04 1.11
N HIS A 6 6.90 -7.58 2.36
CA HIS A 6 6.93 -6.17 2.71
C HIS A 6 7.92 -5.94 3.86
N ASN A 7 8.89 -5.04 3.68
CA ASN A 7 9.96 -4.77 4.66
C ASN A 7 9.62 -3.64 5.64
N GLN A 8 8.52 -2.91 5.44
CA GLN A 8 8.17 -1.68 6.18
C GLN A 8 9.36 -0.71 6.36
N SER A 9 10.23 -0.65 5.36
CA SER A 9 11.41 0.19 5.30
C SER A 9 11.63 0.67 3.86
N MET A 10 12.65 1.50 3.63
CA MET A 10 13.05 1.91 2.27
C MET A 10 13.93 0.88 1.55
N ILE A 11 14.25 -0.24 2.20
CA ILE A 11 15.10 -1.30 1.67
C ILE A 11 14.19 -2.41 1.13
N GLU A 12 14.49 -2.91 -0.07
CA GLU A 12 13.77 -4.04 -0.64
C GLU A 12 14.02 -5.33 0.17
N PRO A 13 12.98 -6.12 0.50
CA PRO A 13 13.17 -7.39 1.19
C PRO A 13 13.71 -8.46 0.23
N ASP A 14 14.64 -9.28 0.71
CA ASP A 14 15.06 -10.47 -0.02
C ASP A 14 13.92 -11.50 -0.09
N CYS A 15 13.85 -12.22 -1.21
CA CYS A 15 12.95 -13.38 -1.33
C CYS A 15 13.42 -14.53 -0.42
N PRO A 16 12.50 -15.41 0.04
CA PRO A 16 12.87 -16.58 0.84
C PRO A 16 13.75 -17.55 0.03
N GLU A 17 14.45 -18.44 0.72
CA GLU A 17 15.29 -19.47 0.09
C GLU A 17 14.48 -20.29 -0.94
N ASP A 18 15.09 -20.55 -2.11
CA ASP A 18 14.49 -21.20 -3.29
C ASP A 18 13.37 -20.43 -4.03
N TRP A 19 13.11 -19.18 -3.66
CA TRP A 19 12.21 -18.30 -4.42
C TRP A 19 12.98 -17.43 -5.40
N LYS A 20 12.31 -17.03 -6.49
CA LYS A 20 12.84 -16.09 -7.47
C LYS A 20 12.08 -14.78 -7.43
N PRO A 21 12.76 -13.62 -7.43
CA PRO A 21 12.09 -12.33 -7.53
C PRO A 21 11.34 -12.24 -8.88
N LEU A 22 10.15 -11.64 -8.85
CA LEU A 22 9.36 -11.38 -10.05
C LEU A 22 9.39 -9.89 -10.42
N TRP A 23 9.10 -9.03 -9.44
CA TRP A 23 9.21 -7.58 -9.55
C TRP A 23 9.38 -6.96 -8.16
N SER A 24 9.73 -5.68 -8.15
CA SER A 24 9.90 -4.85 -6.96
C SER A 24 8.89 -3.70 -7.02
N GLY A 25 8.43 -3.19 -5.87
CA GLY A 25 7.39 -2.18 -5.86
C GLY A 25 7.05 -1.61 -4.49
N TYR A 26 5.89 -0.97 -4.42
CA TYR A 26 5.38 -0.24 -3.27
C TYR A 26 4.21 -0.99 -2.62
N SER A 27 4.16 -0.89 -1.29
CA SER A 27 3.24 -1.66 -0.46
C SER A 27 1.84 -1.02 -0.42
N PHE A 28 0.97 -1.39 -1.35
CA PHE A 28 -0.41 -0.93 -1.44
C PHE A 28 -1.33 -1.79 -0.58
N LEU A 29 -2.07 -1.16 0.33
CA LEU A 29 -2.95 -1.86 1.25
C LEU A 29 -4.41 -1.79 0.80
N MET A 30 -4.92 -0.58 0.56
CA MET A 30 -6.34 -0.37 0.26
C MET A 30 -6.60 0.99 -0.40
N HIS A 31 -7.84 1.18 -0.83
CA HIS A 31 -8.32 2.47 -1.32
C HIS A 31 -9.76 2.72 -0.85
N THR A 32 -10.14 3.99 -0.86
CA THR A 32 -11.53 4.44 -0.71
C THR A 32 -11.87 5.51 -1.76
N SER A 33 -13.14 5.60 -2.14
CA SER A 33 -13.64 6.60 -3.09
C SER A 33 -15.02 7.14 -2.64
N ALA A 34 -15.97 7.34 -3.56
CA ALA A 34 -17.31 7.85 -3.25
C ALA A 34 -17.93 7.16 -2.03
N GLY A 35 -18.41 7.96 -1.08
CA GLY A 35 -19.08 7.47 0.13
C GLY A 35 -18.18 6.76 1.14
N ASN A 36 -16.85 6.92 1.05
CA ASN A 36 -15.86 6.12 1.80
C ASN A 36 -15.95 4.62 1.55
N ASP A 37 -16.61 4.22 0.47
CA ASP A 37 -16.62 2.82 0.04
C ASP A 37 -15.29 2.48 -0.64
N GLY A 38 -14.90 1.23 -0.60
CA GLY A 38 -13.59 0.82 -1.07
C GLY A 38 -13.27 -0.64 -0.83
N SER A 39 -12.05 -1.03 -1.21
CA SER A 39 -11.57 -2.39 -1.01
C SER A 39 -10.06 -2.41 -0.76
N GLY A 40 -9.59 -3.56 -0.28
CA GLY A 40 -8.20 -3.78 0.09
C GLY A 40 -7.58 -4.99 -0.60
N GLN A 41 -6.28 -5.12 -0.41
CA GLN A 41 -5.48 -6.27 -0.82
C GLN A 41 -5.07 -7.05 0.43
N LEU A 42 -4.96 -8.37 0.29
CA LEU A 42 -4.21 -9.17 1.25
C LEU A 42 -2.72 -8.85 1.07
N LEU A 43 -2.00 -8.56 2.15
CA LEU A 43 -0.57 -8.23 2.08
C LEU A 43 0.33 -9.38 1.59
N SER A 44 -0.17 -10.61 1.58
CA SER A 44 0.53 -11.75 0.97
C SER A 44 0.23 -11.90 -0.53
N SER A 45 -0.80 -11.22 -1.04
CA SER A 45 -1.19 -11.26 -2.45
C SER A 45 -0.23 -10.41 -3.27
N PRO A 46 0.18 -10.83 -4.47
CA PRO A 46 1.01 -9.99 -5.34
C PRO A 46 0.37 -8.63 -5.68
N GLY A 47 -0.97 -8.52 -5.59
CA GLY A 47 -1.69 -7.26 -5.79
C GLY A 47 -1.40 -6.17 -4.75
N SER A 48 -0.80 -6.49 -3.60
CA SER A 48 -0.34 -5.50 -2.62
C SER A 48 1.01 -4.86 -2.97
N CYS A 49 1.71 -5.31 -4.03
CA CYS A 49 3.02 -4.82 -4.43
C CYS A 49 2.95 -4.14 -5.81
N LEU A 50 2.55 -2.86 -5.86
CA LEU A 50 2.46 -2.12 -7.12
C LEU A 50 3.83 -1.61 -7.56
N GLU A 51 4.26 -1.93 -8.78
CA GLU A 51 5.59 -1.54 -9.32
C GLU A 51 5.79 -0.01 -9.33
N ASP A 52 4.74 0.74 -9.64
CA ASP A 52 4.76 2.20 -9.65
C ASP A 52 3.95 2.79 -8.49
N PHE A 53 4.59 3.64 -7.69
CA PHE A 53 3.86 4.47 -6.74
C PHE A 53 3.08 5.57 -7.46
N ARG A 54 1.80 5.72 -7.12
CA ARG A 54 0.94 6.83 -7.56
C ARG A 54 0.05 7.27 -6.40
N ALA A 55 -0.02 8.58 -6.13
CA ALA A 55 -0.96 9.11 -5.14
C ALA A 55 -2.43 8.83 -5.49
N SER A 56 -2.74 8.62 -6.78
CA SER A 56 -4.06 8.23 -7.26
C SER A 56 -3.91 7.05 -8.23
N PRO A 57 -3.82 5.81 -7.72
CA PRO A 57 -3.52 4.63 -8.54
C PRO A 57 -4.75 4.07 -9.28
N PHE A 58 -5.93 4.69 -9.12
CA PHE A 58 -7.17 4.25 -9.75
C PHE A 58 -8.04 5.44 -10.17
N ILE A 59 -9.01 5.18 -11.05
CA ILE A 59 -9.97 6.17 -11.57
C ILE A 59 -11.39 5.69 -11.27
N GLU A 60 -12.27 6.61 -10.85
CA GLU A 60 -13.68 6.29 -10.60
C GLU A 60 -14.49 6.46 -11.87
N CYS A 61 -15.31 5.45 -12.22
CA CYS A 61 -16.16 5.45 -13.40
C CYS A 61 -17.64 5.29 -13.03
N HIS A 62 -18.51 5.99 -13.75
CA HIS A 62 -19.95 5.95 -13.58
C HIS A 62 -20.63 5.23 -14.76
N GLY A 63 -21.79 4.60 -14.52
CA GLY A 63 -22.53 3.84 -15.53
C GLY A 63 -22.97 4.62 -16.78
N ARG A 64 -22.91 5.96 -16.74
CA ARG A 64 -23.13 6.85 -17.91
C ARG A 64 -21.90 7.00 -18.82
N GLY A 65 -20.82 6.28 -18.57
CA GLY A 65 -19.59 6.29 -19.39
C GLY A 65 -18.59 7.40 -19.05
N THR A 66 -18.75 8.09 -17.92
CA THR A 66 -17.80 9.13 -17.47
C THR A 66 -16.87 8.59 -16.39
N CYS A 67 -15.57 8.86 -16.50
CA CYS A 67 -14.59 8.55 -15.46
C CYS A 67 -13.82 9.81 -15.04
N HIS A 68 -13.50 9.93 -13.76
CA HIS A 68 -12.79 11.10 -13.23
C HIS A 68 -11.98 10.76 -11.99
N TYR A 69 -10.97 11.59 -11.69
CA TYR A 69 -10.28 11.60 -10.41
C TYR A 69 -11.02 12.55 -9.48
N TYR A 70 -11.41 12.08 -8.29
CA TYR A 70 -12.08 12.92 -7.30
C TYR A 70 -11.14 13.20 -6.13
N GLY A 71 -11.23 14.40 -5.55
CA GLY A 71 -10.42 14.74 -4.36
C GLY A 71 -10.77 13.90 -3.12
N SER A 72 -11.92 13.22 -3.12
CA SER A 72 -12.35 12.28 -2.08
C SER A 72 -11.77 10.88 -2.23
N THR A 73 -10.98 10.63 -3.28
CA THR A 73 -10.32 9.36 -3.53
C THR A 73 -9.02 9.28 -2.70
N TYR A 74 -8.89 8.24 -1.88
CA TYR A 74 -7.70 7.99 -1.07
C TYR A 74 -7.05 6.63 -1.40
N SER A 75 -5.72 6.62 -1.41
CA SER A 75 -4.90 5.40 -1.50
C SER A 75 -4.11 5.23 -0.21
N PHE A 76 -4.10 4.03 0.35
CA PHE A 76 -3.42 3.70 1.59
C PHE A 76 -2.26 2.75 1.32
N TRP A 77 -1.10 3.10 1.86
CA TRP A 77 0.17 2.42 1.65
C TRP A 77 0.78 2.08 3.01
N LEU A 78 1.52 0.97 3.10
CA LEU A 78 2.28 0.70 4.33
C LEU A 78 3.34 1.77 4.53
N ARG A 79 3.42 2.29 5.76
CA ARG A 79 4.43 3.27 6.16
C ARG A 79 5.73 2.57 6.53
N THR A 80 6.84 3.26 6.31
CA THR A 80 8.12 2.91 6.94
C THR A 80 8.05 3.13 8.45
N ILE A 81 8.55 2.18 9.23
CA ILE A 81 8.59 2.25 10.70
C ILE A 81 9.96 1.76 11.15
N SER A 82 10.73 2.59 11.86
CA SER A 82 11.97 2.12 12.50
C SER A 82 11.67 1.30 13.75
N ASP A 83 12.62 0.46 14.18
CA ASP A 83 12.42 -0.37 15.38
C ASP A 83 12.15 0.46 16.64
N GLU A 84 12.75 1.65 16.75
CA GLU A 84 12.48 2.57 17.85
C GLU A 84 11.08 3.22 17.79
N GLU A 85 10.51 3.37 16.58
CA GLU A 85 9.18 3.95 16.36
C GLU A 85 8.03 2.94 16.53
N GLN A 86 8.31 1.64 16.62
CA GLN A 86 7.25 0.61 16.74
C GLN A 86 6.45 0.75 18.04
N PHE A 87 7.12 1.13 19.12
CA PHE A 87 6.53 1.29 20.45
C PHE A 87 7.04 2.57 21.11
N PRO A 88 6.58 3.76 20.67
CA PRO A 88 7.04 5.01 21.23
C PRO A 88 6.61 5.10 22.70
N ASN A 89 7.54 5.50 23.57
CA ASN A 89 7.24 5.74 24.98
C ASN A 89 6.18 6.86 25.09
N THR A 90 5.16 6.67 25.92
CA THR A 90 4.05 7.61 26.14
C THR A 90 4.45 8.96 26.75
N ASN A 91 5.74 9.21 26.98
CA ASN A 91 6.27 10.46 27.53
C ASN A 91 6.74 11.44 26.44
N SER A 92 6.53 11.12 25.16
CA SER A 92 6.92 11.99 24.02
C SER A 92 5.74 12.63 23.30
N ALA A 93 4.52 12.51 23.83
CA ALA A 93 3.34 13.24 23.35
C ALA A 93 3.24 14.69 23.92
N ASP A 94 4.18 15.09 24.77
CA ASP A 94 4.32 16.46 25.29
C ASP A 94 5.65 17.08 24.81
N ASN A 95 5.70 17.51 23.55
CA ASN A 95 6.49 18.66 23.07
C ASN A 95 6.11 19.03 21.63
#